data_AF-A0A5J6SDZ7-F1
#
_entry.id   AF-A0A5J6SDZ7-F1
#
_cell.length_a   1.000
_cell.length_b   1.000
_cell.length_c   1.000
_cell.angle_alpha   90.00
_cell.angle_beta   90.00
_cell.angle_gamma   90.00
#
_symmetry.space_group_name_H-M   'P 1'
#
loop_
_entity.id
_entity.type
_entity.pdbx_description
1 polymer ?
#
loop_
_entity_poly.entity_id
_entity_poly.type
_entity_poly.pdbx_seq_one_letter_code
_entity_poly.pdbx_strand_id
1 'polypeptide(L)'
;NGDWNSDEIQSGGQSFIERISVINITIQTFYLFTDLEGMESQINKLKSLTIASAKVFMVPCKLAKHFSSLQYLDFHDNLLVNNRLNETLCKDAWPSLQTLNLNQNSLKSLKQTADSVARLPKLIHLDISQNNFGAIPDACEWPKTLKYLNLSSTQIPKLTTCIPPTLEVLDVSSNNLKEFGLQLPFLRELYLAKNQLKTLPGAAPIPNLVAMSVRRNKLNSFSREEFESFEKMELLDASDNNYICSCEFLSFIHHQAGIGQVLVGWPDQYVCDSPLAVRGARVGAVHLSLMECHR
;
A
#
# COMPACT_ATOMS: atom_id res chain seq x y z
N ASN A 1 34.36 3.36 -20.13
CA ASN A 1 35.13 3.10 -18.90
C ASN A 1 34.70 4.11 -17.86
N GLY A 2 33.79 3.70 -16.96
CA GLY A 2 33.54 4.46 -15.75
C GLY A 2 34.67 4.15 -14.78
N ASP A 3 35.82 4.77 -14.99
CA ASP A 3 36.90 4.74 -14.02
C ASP A 3 36.57 5.82 -12.99
N TRP A 4 36.18 5.41 -11.79
CA TRP A 4 35.96 6.36 -10.70
C TRP A 4 37.33 6.81 -10.25
N ASN A 5 37.76 8.01 -10.66
CA ASN A 5 38.95 8.60 -10.05
C ASN A 5 38.66 8.80 -8.56
N SER A 6 39.26 7.93 -7.74
CA SER A 6 39.15 7.89 -6.30
C SER A 6 40.19 8.77 -5.61
N ASP A 7 40.94 9.59 -6.37
CA ASP A 7 41.73 10.69 -5.82
C ASP A 7 40.79 11.54 -4.94
N GLU A 8 40.88 11.33 -3.63
CA GLU A 8 40.11 12.04 -2.63
C GLU A 8 40.24 13.53 -2.90
N ILE A 9 39.13 14.17 -3.31
CA ILE A 9 39.03 15.61 -3.23
C ILE A 9 39.22 15.94 -1.75
N GLN A 10 40.39 16.46 -1.38
CA GLN A 10 40.69 16.90 -0.03
C GLN A 10 39.66 17.97 0.36
N SER A 11 38.58 17.58 1.03
CA SER A 11 37.58 18.51 1.52
C SER A 11 38.07 19.09 2.84
N GLY A 12 38.17 20.42 2.89
CA GLY A 12 38.13 21.14 4.15
C GLY A 12 36.79 20.87 4.83
N GLY A 13 36.76 19.88 5.73
CA GLY A 13 35.60 19.51 6.54
C GLY A 13 34.99 18.14 6.17
N GLN A 14 34.56 17.39 7.19
CA GLN A 14 33.84 16.12 7.06
C GLN A 14 32.38 16.34 6.63
N SER A 15 32.15 16.80 5.40
CA SER A 15 30.83 16.73 4.77
C SER A 15 30.68 15.37 4.07
N PHE A 16 29.69 14.57 4.45
CA PHE A 16 29.35 13.33 3.76
C PHE A 16 27.93 13.39 3.19
N ILE A 17 27.71 12.73 2.06
CA ILE A 17 26.40 12.68 1.42
C ILE A 17 25.54 11.67 2.17
N GLU A 18 24.36 12.10 2.65
CA GLU A 18 23.41 11.21 3.35
C GLU A 18 22.26 10.74 2.45
N ARG A 19 21.97 11.50 1.39
CA ARG A 19 20.82 11.31 0.50
C ARG A 19 21.25 11.41 -0.96
N ILE A 20 20.91 10.39 -1.73
CA ILE A 20 21.13 10.36 -3.19
C ILE A 20 19.82 9.99 -3.87
N SER A 21 19.49 10.72 -4.94
CA SER A 21 18.38 10.38 -5.82
C SER A 21 18.86 10.41 -7.26
N VAL A 22 18.74 9.27 -7.95
CA VAL A 22 19.03 9.10 -9.36
C VAL A 22 17.72 8.78 -10.06
N ILE A 23 17.21 9.72 -10.85
CA ILE A 23 15.87 9.61 -11.45
C ILE A 23 15.97 9.84 -12.95
N ASN A 24 15.30 8.99 -13.73
CA ASN A 24 15.17 9.12 -15.18
C ASN A 24 16.53 9.17 -15.90
N ILE A 25 17.46 8.30 -15.48
CA ILE A 25 18.76 8.17 -16.12
C ILE A 25 18.73 7.08 -17.18
N THR A 26 19.26 7.38 -18.37
CA THR A 26 19.51 6.37 -19.41
C THR A 26 21.00 6.18 -19.56
N ILE A 27 21.49 5.02 -19.16
CA ILE A 27 22.90 4.65 -19.34
C ILE A 27 23.00 3.89 -20.68
N GLN A 28 23.40 4.58 -21.75
CA GLN A 28 23.47 4.03 -23.11
C GLN A 28 24.39 2.79 -23.21
N THR A 29 25.39 2.69 -22.35
CA THR A 29 26.33 1.57 -22.27
C THR A 29 26.34 0.94 -20.87
N PHE A 30 25.17 0.63 -20.31
CA PHE A 30 25.05 0.09 -18.95
C PHE A 30 25.82 -1.22 -18.74
N TYR A 31 26.02 -2.01 -19.80
CA TYR A 31 26.84 -3.22 -19.76
C TYR A 31 28.34 -2.97 -19.56
N LEU A 32 28.80 -1.71 -19.68
CA LEU A 32 30.17 -1.28 -19.35
C LEU A 32 30.27 -0.65 -17.95
N PHE A 33 29.17 -0.56 -17.22
CA PHE A 33 29.18 -0.05 -15.86
C PHE A 33 29.67 -1.17 -14.93
N THR A 34 30.86 -0.98 -14.36
CA THR A 34 31.32 -1.79 -13.23
C THR A 34 30.45 -1.48 -12.01
N ASP A 35 30.33 -2.41 -11.08
CA ASP A 35 29.66 -2.13 -9.82
C ASP A 35 30.38 -0.99 -9.07
N LEU A 36 29.77 -0.49 -8.00
CA LEU A 36 30.34 0.60 -7.18
C LEU A 36 31.51 0.12 -6.29
N GLU A 37 32.30 -0.83 -6.79
CA GLU A 37 33.53 -1.31 -6.15
C GLU A 37 34.48 -0.12 -5.93
N GLY A 38 35.02 -0.01 -4.72
CA GLY A 38 35.85 1.13 -4.30
C GLY A 38 35.08 2.32 -3.71
N MET A 39 33.75 2.35 -3.79
CA MET A 39 32.93 3.41 -3.17
C MET A 39 32.36 3.02 -1.79
N GLU A 40 32.80 1.91 -1.20
CA GLU A 40 32.25 1.32 0.03
C GLU A 40 32.27 2.30 1.21
N SER A 41 33.34 3.10 1.32
CA SER A 41 33.52 4.08 2.39
C SER A 41 32.55 5.25 2.33
N GLN A 42 31.98 5.53 1.15
CA GLN A 42 31.01 6.61 0.94
C GLN A 42 29.59 6.09 1.06
N ILE A 43 29.28 4.94 0.46
CA ILE A 43 27.92 4.38 0.49
C ILE A 43 27.50 3.88 1.88
N ASN A 44 28.47 3.53 2.74
CA ASN A 44 28.17 3.08 4.10
C ASN A 44 27.58 4.17 5.01
N LYS A 45 27.70 5.46 4.65
CA LYS A 45 27.13 6.59 5.38
C LYS A 45 25.77 7.04 4.85
N LEU A 46 25.37 6.54 3.68
CA LEU A 46 24.09 6.92 3.08
C LEU A 46 22.94 6.44 3.97
N LYS A 47 21.95 7.33 4.17
CA LYS A 47 20.73 7.04 4.92
C LYS A 47 19.53 6.83 3.99
N SER A 48 19.55 7.45 2.80
CA SER A 48 18.45 7.34 1.85
C SER A 48 18.96 7.34 0.41
N LEU A 49 18.45 6.37 -0.36
CA LEU A 49 18.79 6.16 -1.75
C LEU A 49 17.51 5.98 -2.56
N THR A 50 17.32 6.82 -3.56
CA THR A 50 16.30 6.63 -4.60
C THR A 50 17.00 6.37 -5.92
N ILE A 51 16.66 5.28 -6.58
CA ILE A 51 17.04 5.04 -7.97
C ILE A 51 15.76 4.67 -8.72
N ALA A 52 15.21 5.61 -9.48
CA ALA A 52 13.90 5.47 -10.11
C ALA A 52 13.94 5.73 -11.62
N SER A 53 13.09 5.03 -12.38
CA SER A 53 13.04 5.16 -13.85
C SER A 53 14.42 4.98 -14.49
N ALA A 54 15.25 4.10 -13.93
CA ALA A 54 16.67 3.95 -14.26
C ALA A 54 16.99 2.58 -14.88
N LYS A 55 15.96 1.77 -15.13
CA LYS A 55 16.06 0.41 -15.70
C LYS A 55 16.90 -0.54 -14.83
N VAL A 56 16.99 -0.28 -13.51
CA VAL A 56 17.67 -1.18 -12.59
C VAL A 56 16.95 -2.52 -12.57
N PHE A 57 17.68 -3.61 -12.78
CA PHE A 57 17.11 -4.96 -12.76
C PHE A 57 17.66 -5.84 -11.63
N MET A 58 18.70 -5.36 -10.92
CA MET A 58 19.36 -6.04 -9.81
C MET A 58 20.38 -5.10 -9.14
N VAL A 59 20.58 -5.27 -7.83
CA VAL A 59 21.78 -4.80 -7.13
C VAL A 59 22.60 -6.03 -6.72
N PRO A 60 23.90 -6.10 -7.02
CA PRO A 60 24.74 -7.21 -6.57
C PRO A 60 24.76 -7.34 -5.04
N CYS A 61 24.70 -8.56 -4.53
CA CYS A 61 24.63 -8.83 -3.09
C CYS A 61 25.83 -8.23 -2.32
N LYS A 62 27.03 -8.30 -2.90
CA LYS A 62 28.25 -7.71 -2.29
C LYS A 62 28.06 -6.22 -2.04
N LEU A 63 27.63 -5.48 -3.05
CA LEU A 63 27.36 -4.05 -2.97
C LEU A 63 26.25 -3.74 -1.96
N ALA A 64 25.15 -4.51 -1.98
CA ALA A 64 24.02 -4.33 -1.07
C ALA A 64 24.38 -4.43 0.42
N LYS A 65 25.42 -5.19 0.77
CA LYS A 65 25.93 -5.32 2.16
C LYS A 65 26.66 -4.08 2.67
N HIS A 66 27.21 -3.25 1.78
CA HIS A 66 27.99 -2.08 2.16
C HIS A 66 27.10 -0.89 2.59
N PHE A 67 25.80 -0.91 2.26
CA PHE A 67 24.82 0.09 2.68
C PHE A 67 24.38 -0.10 4.14
N SER A 68 25.33 -0.01 5.09
CA SER A 68 25.12 -0.35 6.49
C SER A 68 24.22 0.65 7.26
N SER A 69 24.22 1.93 6.85
CA SER A 69 23.44 3.00 7.48
C SER A 69 22.13 3.33 6.76
N LEU A 70 21.84 2.67 5.63
CA LEU A 70 20.71 3.01 4.78
C LEU A 70 19.39 2.63 5.46
N GLN A 71 18.48 3.59 5.58
CA GLN A 71 17.17 3.46 6.24
C GLN A 71 16.01 3.51 5.23
N TYR A 72 16.21 4.21 4.10
CA TYR A 72 15.23 4.35 3.04
C TYR A 72 15.82 3.95 1.70
N LEU A 73 15.17 3.02 1.01
CA LEU A 73 15.55 2.57 -0.32
C LEU A 73 14.33 2.59 -1.23
N ASP A 74 14.47 3.28 -2.34
CA ASP A 74 13.41 3.40 -3.33
C ASP A 74 13.92 3.00 -4.71
N PHE A 75 13.34 1.92 -5.24
CA PHE A 75 13.56 1.40 -6.59
C PHE A 75 12.29 1.44 -7.43
N HIS A 76 11.39 2.40 -7.22
CA HIS A 76 10.19 2.50 -8.04
C HIS A 76 10.49 2.65 -9.54
N ASP A 77 9.55 2.20 -10.38
CA ASP A 77 9.62 2.31 -11.84
C ASP A 77 10.94 1.76 -12.40
N ASN A 78 11.20 0.48 -12.14
CA ASN A 78 12.40 -0.21 -12.59
C ASN A 78 12.06 -1.61 -13.15
N LEU A 79 13.07 -2.44 -13.35
CA LEU A 79 12.97 -3.75 -14.01
C LEU A 79 13.25 -4.91 -13.04
N LEU A 80 13.05 -4.72 -11.74
CA LEU A 80 13.25 -5.78 -10.76
C LEU A 80 12.22 -6.91 -10.98
N VAL A 81 12.72 -8.13 -10.88
CA VAL A 81 11.98 -9.38 -11.03
C VAL A 81 12.36 -10.33 -9.89
N ASN A 82 11.47 -11.25 -9.52
CA ASN A 82 11.63 -12.07 -8.31
C ASN A 82 12.98 -12.82 -8.19
N ASN A 83 13.47 -13.40 -9.29
CA ASN A 83 14.74 -14.14 -9.29
C ASN A 83 15.98 -13.24 -9.07
N ARG A 84 15.90 -11.96 -9.47
CA ARG A 84 16.96 -10.96 -9.25
C ARG A 84 16.79 -10.22 -7.93
N LEU A 85 15.58 -10.12 -7.41
CA LEU A 85 15.29 -9.54 -6.11
C LEU A 85 15.98 -10.32 -4.98
N ASN A 86 16.07 -11.66 -5.09
CA ASN A 86 16.80 -12.49 -4.13
C ASN A 86 18.30 -12.14 -4.01
N GLU A 87 18.92 -11.69 -5.11
CA GLU A 87 20.31 -11.21 -5.11
C GLU A 87 20.40 -9.81 -4.47
N THR A 88 19.44 -8.95 -4.80
CA THR A 88 19.35 -7.58 -4.25
C THR A 88 19.10 -7.59 -2.75
N LEU A 89 18.24 -8.47 -2.25
CA LEU A 89 17.88 -8.63 -0.83
C LEU A 89 18.51 -9.91 -0.27
N CYS A 90 19.80 -10.11 -0.53
CA CYS A 90 20.52 -11.27 -0.02
C CYS A 90 20.71 -11.22 1.50
N LYS A 91 21.24 -12.30 2.08
CA LYS A 91 21.56 -12.36 3.52
C LYS A 91 22.54 -11.23 3.89
N ASP A 92 22.23 -10.52 4.99
CA ASP A 92 23.00 -9.40 5.55
C ASP A 92 23.02 -8.11 4.69
N ALA A 93 22.23 -8.06 3.62
CA ALA A 93 22.05 -6.83 2.83
C ALA A 93 21.16 -5.82 3.57
N TRP A 94 21.43 -4.52 3.37
CA TRP A 94 20.62 -3.41 3.90
C TRP A 94 20.26 -3.53 5.40
N PRO A 95 21.25 -3.73 6.30
CA PRO A 95 21.00 -4.15 7.69
C PRO A 95 20.22 -3.13 8.54
N SER A 96 20.16 -1.87 8.10
CA SER A 96 19.45 -0.78 8.79
C SER A 96 18.16 -0.34 8.09
N LEU A 97 17.75 -1.03 7.02
CA LEU A 97 16.65 -0.59 6.17
C LEU A 97 15.30 -0.69 6.88
N GLN A 98 14.55 0.41 6.85
CA GLN A 98 13.23 0.55 7.49
C GLN A 98 12.13 0.77 6.47
N THR A 99 12.43 1.44 5.35
CA THR A 99 11.47 1.69 4.27
C THR A 99 12.03 1.19 2.95
N LEU A 100 11.24 0.37 2.26
CA LEU A 100 11.57 -0.18 0.95
C LEU A 100 10.42 0.08 -0.02
N ASN A 101 10.68 0.81 -1.09
CA ASN A 101 9.75 1.00 -2.20
C ASN A 101 10.23 0.23 -3.43
N LEU A 102 9.41 -0.70 -3.89
CA LEU A 102 9.59 -1.54 -5.07
C LEU A 102 8.37 -1.44 -6.01
N ASN A 103 7.58 -0.39 -5.89
CA ASN A 103 6.39 -0.24 -6.71
C ASN A 103 6.75 -0.08 -8.20
N GLN A 104 5.80 -0.35 -9.09
CA GLN A 104 6.00 -0.25 -10.55
C GLN A 104 7.25 -1.03 -11.04
N ASN A 105 7.40 -2.28 -10.58
CA ASN A 105 8.41 -3.20 -11.09
C ASN A 105 7.73 -4.39 -11.79
N SER A 106 8.48 -5.46 -12.06
CA SER A 106 7.98 -6.66 -12.74
C SER A 106 7.89 -7.87 -11.81
N LEU A 107 7.58 -7.66 -10.52
CA LEU A 107 7.38 -8.74 -9.56
C LEU A 107 6.05 -9.47 -9.86
N LYS A 108 6.09 -10.80 -9.84
CA LYS A 108 4.95 -11.69 -10.17
C LYS A 108 4.61 -12.68 -9.07
N SER A 109 5.56 -13.02 -8.20
CA SER A 109 5.32 -13.94 -7.08
C SER A 109 5.37 -13.20 -5.76
N LEU A 110 4.21 -13.08 -5.09
CA LEU A 110 4.17 -12.48 -3.75
C LEU A 110 4.97 -13.33 -2.75
N LYS A 111 4.89 -14.67 -2.84
CA LYS A 111 5.67 -15.57 -1.97
C LYS A 111 7.17 -15.31 -2.05
N GLN A 112 7.72 -15.29 -3.27
CA GLN A 112 9.15 -15.08 -3.45
C GLN A 112 9.57 -13.67 -3.01
N THR A 113 8.72 -12.67 -3.25
CA THR A 113 8.95 -11.29 -2.77
C THR A 113 9.01 -11.26 -1.25
N ALA A 114 8.04 -11.87 -0.58
CA ALA A 114 7.98 -11.97 0.87
C ALA A 114 9.23 -12.68 1.43
N ASP A 115 9.63 -13.81 0.85
CA ASP A 115 10.82 -14.57 1.26
C ASP A 115 12.13 -13.77 1.10
N SER A 116 12.26 -12.95 0.05
CA SER A 116 13.38 -12.04 -0.11
C SER A 116 13.36 -10.95 0.97
N VAL A 117 12.19 -10.34 1.19
CA VAL A 117 12.00 -9.24 2.13
C VAL A 117 12.15 -9.67 3.58
N ALA A 118 11.79 -10.91 3.94
CA ALA A 118 11.93 -11.49 5.27
C ALA A 118 13.36 -11.43 5.84
N ARG A 119 14.37 -11.26 4.97
CA ARG A 119 15.79 -11.13 5.33
C ARG A 119 16.15 -9.75 5.86
N LEU A 120 15.27 -8.76 5.74
CA LEU A 120 15.48 -7.38 6.17
C LEU A 120 14.99 -7.22 7.62
N PRO A 121 15.89 -7.22 8.62
CA PRO A 121 15.50 -7.41 10.02
C PRO A 121 14.75 -6.22 10.62
N LYS A 122 14.92 -5.01 10.04
CA LYS A 122 14.38 -3.76 10.56
C LYS A 122 13.31 -3.13 9.66
N LEU A 123 12.84 -3.86 8.64
CA LEU A 123 11.89 -3.30 7.70
C LEU A 123 10.51 -3.07 8.33
N ILE A 124 10.01 -1.84 8.24
CA ILE A 124 8.72 -1.41 8.81
C ILE A 124 7.73 -1.10 7.70
N HIS A 125 8.18 -0.47 6.62
CA HIS A 125 7.36 -0.02 5.50
C HIS A 125 7.78 -0.69 4.20
N LEU A 126 6.83 -1.37 3.54
CA LEU A 126 7.02 -1.95 2.22
C LEU A 126 5.96 -1.45 1.25
N ASP A 127 6.40 -0.88 0.14
CA ASP A 127 5.56 -0.62 -1.02
C ASP A 127 5.95 -1.56 -2.17
N ILE A 128 5.03 -2.44 -2.55
CA ILE A 128 5.15 -3.36 -3.69
C ILE A 128 3.94 -3.21 -4.62
N SER A 129 3.26 -2.05 -4.55
CA SER A 129 2.13 -1.71 -5.40
C SER A 129 2.50 -1.68 -6.89
N GLN A 130 1.50 -1.74 -7.76
CA GLN A 130 1.69 -1.68 -9.21
C GLN A 130 2.65 -2.76 -9.77
N ASN A 131 2.75 -3.90 -9.08
CA ASN A 131 3.36 -5.14 -9.57
C ASN A 131 2.24 -6.15 -9.88
N ASN A 132 2.42 -7.04 -10.86
CA ASN A 132 1.34 -7.95 -11.26
C ASN A 132 1.41 -9.30 -10.52
N PHE A 133 0.96 -9.34 -9.26
CA PHE A 133 0.94 -10.57 -8.45
C PHE A 133 -0.21 -11.52 -8.81
N GLY A 134 -1.39 -10.99 -9.16
CA GLY A 134 -2.57 -11.81 -9.41
C GLY A 134 -3.01 -12.59 -8.17
N ALA A 135 -3.23 -13.91 -8.29
CA ALA A 135 -3.57 -14.74 -7.15
C ALA A 135 -2.39 -14.89 -6.18
N ILE A 136 -2.65 -14.73 -4.88
CA ILE A 136 -1.64 -14.81 -3.83
C ILE A 136 -1.73 -16.15 -3.09
N PRO A 137 -0.62 -16.69 -2.55
CA PRO A 137 -0.60 -17.99 -1.85
C PRO A 137 -1.27 -17.91 -0.48
N ASP A 138 -1.52 -19.04 0.18
CA ASP A 138 -2.14 -19.05 1.52
C ASP A 138 -1.20 -18.58 2.64
N ALA A 139 0.13 -18.73 2.47
CA ALA A 139 1.10 -18.38 3.50
C ALA A 139 2.33 -17.69 2.89
N CYS A 140 2.86 -16.71 3.62
CA CYS A 140 4.06 -15.96 3.26
C CYS A 140 4.87 -15.68 4.53
N GLU A 141 6.18 -15.58 4.37
CA GLU A 141 7.08 -15.18 5.43
C GLU A 141 7.41 -13.70 5.26
N TRP A 142 7.16 -12.89 6.28
CA TRP A 142 7.45 -11.45 6.30
C TRP A 142 8.34 -11.11 7.49
N PRO A 143 9.08 -9.98 7.46
CA PRO A 143 9.75 -9.46 8.64
C PRO A 143 8.73 -9.22 9.76
N LYS A 144 9.04 -9.68 10.98
CA LYS A 144 8.18 -9.47 12.16
C LYS A 144 7.98 -7.99 12.50
N THR A 145 8.87 -7.14 11.99
CA THR A 145 8.88 -5.69 12.15
C THR A 145 7.97 -4.96 11.16
N LEU A 146 7.45 -5.64 10.13
CA LEU A 146 6.63 -5.03 9.08
C LEU A 146 5.28 -4.54 9.65
N LYS A 147 4.99 -3.25 9.47
CA LYS A 147 3.78 -2.57 9.96
C LYS A 147 2.94 -1.96 8.85
N TYR A 148 3.57 -1.56 7.75
CA TYR A 148 2.91 -0.95 6.61
C TYR A 148 3.18 -1.79 5.35
N LEU A 149 2.11 -2.17 4.66
CA LEU A 149 2.18 -2.91 3.40
C LEU A 149 1.26 -2.28 2.36
N ASN A 150 1.83 -1.86 1.24
CA ASN A 150 1.08 -1.41 0.07
C ASN A 150 1.14 -2.46 -1.04
N LEU A 151 -0.03 -2.99 -1.37
CA LEU A 151 -0.35 -3.97 -2.41
C LEU A 151 -1.38 -3.41 -3.40
N SER A 152 -1.52 -2.08 -3.50
CA SER A 152 -2.47 -1.46 -4.41
C SER A 152 -2.13 -1.75 -5.87
N SER A 153 -3.14 -1.85 -6.72
CA SER A 153 -2.97 -2.06 -8.17
C SER A 153 -2.17 -3.33 -8.53
N THR A 154 -2.35 -4.43 -7.79
CA THR A 154 -1.60 -5.69 -7.99
C THR A 154 -2.41 -6.84 -8.60
N GLN A 155 -3.64 -6.53 -9.04
CA GLN A 155 -4.59 -7.45 -9.67
C GLN A 155 -5.08 -8.59 -8.77
N ILE A 156 -4.97 -8.44 -7.45
CA ILE A 156 -5.34 -9.48 -6.49
C ILE A 156 -6.87 -9.67 -6.46
N PRO A 157 -7.40 -10.89 -6.72
CA PRO A 157 -8.85 -11.14 -6.70
C PRO A 157 -9.37 -11.47 -5.30
N LYS A 158 -8.52 -12.00 -4.42
CA LYS A 158 -8.87 -12.41 -3.05
C LYS A 158 -7.65 -12.35 -2.15
N LEU A 159 -7.84 -11.89 -0.91
CA LEU A 159 -6.80 -11.92 0.12
C LEU A 159 -6.77 -13.27 0.85
N THR A 160 -5.59 -13.63 1.34
CA THR A 160 -5.31 -14.87 2.08
C THR A 160 -4.48 -14.56 3.33
N THR A 161 -4.18 -15.57 4.14
CA THR A 161 -3.30 -15.48 5.30
C THR A 161 -1.82 -15.22 4.95
N CYS A 162 -1.47 -15.05 3.67
CA CYS A 162 -0.18 -14.48 3.28
C CYS A 162 -0.02 -13.03 3.77
N ILE A 163 -1.11 -12.29 3.97
CA ILE A 163 -1.06 -10.95 4.58
C ILE A 163 -0.79 -11.09 6.09
N PRO A 164 0.28 -10.47 6.63
CA PRO A 164 0.67 -10.70 8.01
C PRO A 164 -0.30 -10.00 8.99
N PRO A 165 -0.71 -10.67 10.10
CA PRO A 165 -1.66 -10.11 11.06
C PRO A 165 -1.07 -8.98 11.93
N THR A 166 0.23 -8.73 11.83
CA THR A 166 0.96 -7.71 12.60
C THR A 166 0.87 -6.30 12.02
N LEU A 167 0.25 -6.15 10.84
CA LEU A 167 0.14 -4.88 10.14
C LEU A 167 -0.72 -3.88 10.91
N GLU A 168 -0.31 -2.62 10.82
CA GLU A 168 -1.04 -1.46 11.30
C GLU A 168 -1.68 -0.70 10.13
N VAL A 169 -1.09 -0.79 8.93
CA VAL A 169 -1.62 -0.17 7.71
C VAL A 169 -1.55 -1.15 6.55
N LEU A 170 -2.66 -1.30 5.85
CA LEU A 170 -2.77 -2.12 4.65
C LEU A 170 -3.47 -1.35 3.53
N ASP A 171 -2.77 -1.19 2.41
CA ASP A 171 -3.36 -0.70 1.17
C ASP A 171 -3.50 -1.83 0.15
N VAL A 172 -4.73 -2.15 -0.20
CA VAL A 172 -5.11 -3.13 -1.23
C VAL A 172 -6.08 -2.49 -2.23
N SER A 173 -6.01 -1.17 -2.39
CA SER A 173 -6.82 -0.43 -3.34
C SER A 173 -6.53 -0.80 -4.80
N SER A 174 -7.47 -0.53 -5.70
CA SER A 174 -7.34 -0.80 -7.13
C SER A 174 -7.03 -2.26 -7.47
N ASN A 175 -7.64 -3.19 -6.72
CA ASN A 175 -7.55 -4.62 -6.96
C ASN A 175 -8.91 -5.17 -7.45
N ASN A 176 -9.07 -6.50 -7.44
CA ASN A 176 -10.28 -7.18 -7.88
C ASN A 176 -11.06 -7.81 -6.71
N LEU A 177 -10.93 -7.26 -5.51
CA LEU A 177 -11.51 -7.84 -4.29
C LEU A 177 -13.04 -7.72 -4.29
N LYS A 178 -13.72 -8.82 -3.99
CA LYS A 178 -15.18 -8.88 -3.81
C LYS A 178 -15.60 -8.93 -2.34
N GLU A 179 -14.68 -9.34 -1.47
CA GLU A 179 -14.87 -9.47 -0.03
C GLU A 179 -13.56 -9.13 0.69
N PHE A 180 -13.67 -8.78 1.98
CA PHE A 180 -12.54 -8.69 2.90
C PHE A 180 -12.86 -9.51 4.15
N GLY A 181 -12.04 -10.53 4.43
CA GLY A 181 -12.28 -11.50 5.50
C GLY A 181 -11.04 -11.86 6.31
N LEU A 182 -10.06 -10.95 6.38
CA LEU A 182 -8.84 -11.17 7.15
C LEU A 182 -8.97 -10.72 8.60
N GLN A 183 -8.33 -11.47 9.49
CA GLN A 183 -8.17 -11.10 10.89
C GLN A 183 -6.86 -10.32 11.06
N LEU A 184 -6.96 -9.00 11.20
CA LEU A 184 -5.83 -8.10 11.36
C LEU A 184 -6.04 -7.28 12.65
N PRO A 185 -5.75 -7.88 13.83
CA PRO A 185 -6.13 -7.31 15.11
C PRO A 185 -5.41 -5.99 15.44
N PHE A 186 -4.27 -5.71 14.81
CA PHE A 186 -3.49 -4.48 15.03
C PHE A 186 -3.75 -3.40 13.96
N LEU A 187 -4.63 -3.67 12.99
CA LEU A 187 -4.85 -2.77 11.88
C LEU A 187 -5.55 -1.49 12.33
N ARG A 188 -4.99 -0.35 11.92
CA ARG A 188 -5.50 1.00 12.19
C ARG A 188 -6.00 1.68 10.92
N GLU A 189 -5.36 1.42 9.79
CA GLU A 189 -5.73 2.00 8.50
C GLU A 189 -5.90 0.93 7.42
N LEU A 190 -7.03 0.98 6.70
CA LEU A 190 -7.37 0.01 5.65
C LEU A 190 -7.85 0.73 4.39
N TYR A 191 -7.10 0.60 3.30
CA TYR A 191 -7.44 1.18 2.02
C TYR A 191 -7.89 0.08 1.04
N LEU A 192 -9.18 0.11 0.71
CA LEU A 192 -9.90 -0.83 -0.16
C LEU A 192 -10.53 -0.13 -1.37
N ALA A 193 -10.17 1.13 -1.64
CA ALA A 193 -10.76 1.91 -2.72
C ALA A 193 -10.61 1.22 -4.08
N LYS A 194 -11.55 1.44 -5.02
CA LYS A 194 -11.50 0.87 -6.39
C LYS A 194 -11.42 -0.66 -6.41
N ASN A 195 -12.25 -1.32 -5.61
CA ASN A 195 -12.45 -2.78 -5.64
C ASN A 195 -13.90 -3.09 -6.08
N GLN A 196 -14.41 -4.28 -5.77
CA GLN A 196 -15.75 -4.75 -6.13
C GLN A 196 -16.57 -5.18 -4.91
N LEU A 197 -16.29 -4.59 -3.74
CA LEU A 197 -16.99 -4.89 -2.48
C LEU A 197 -18.46 -4.46 -2.56
N LYS A 198 -19.36 -5.30 -2.05
CA LYS A 198 -20.80 -5.00 -1.97
C LYS A 198 -21.27 -4.61 -0.57
N THR A 199 -20.50 -4.95 0.44
CA THR A 199 -20.74 -4.67 1.86
C THR A 199 -19.44 -4.15 2.48
N LEU A 200 -19.55 -3.49 3.63
CA LEU A 200 -18.39 -3.14 4.43
C LEU A 200 -17.69 -4.41 4.94
N PRO A 201 -16.37 -4.36 5.20
CA PRO A 201 -15.71 -5.37 6.02
C PRO A 201 -16.40 -5.48 7.40
N GLY A 202 -16.43 -6.68 7.97
CA GLY A 202 -16.86 -6.82 9.37
C GLY A 202 -15.85 -6.16 10.33
N ALA A 203 -16.31 -5.55 11.41
CA ALA A 203 -15.42 -4.87 12.37
C ALA A 203 -14.68 -5.85 13.31
N ALA A 204 -15.30 -6.98 13.69
CA ALA A 204 -14.70 -7.93 14.64
C ALA A 204 -13.30 -8.46 14.24
N PRO A 205 -13.00 -8.73 12.96
CA PRO A 205 -11.64 -9.07 12.50
C PRO A 205 -10.61 -7.93 12.55
N ILE A 206 -11.06 -6.67 12.62
CA ILE A 206 -10.23 -5.45 12.56
C ILE A 206 -10.67 -4.42 13.63
N PRO A 207 -10.67 -4.82 14.92
CA PRO A 207 -11.33 -4.07 16.00
C PRO A 207 -10.68 -2.72 16.34
N ASN A 208 -9.47 -2.46 15.82
CA ASN A 208 -8.69 -1.26 16.12
C ASN A 208 -8.67 -0.24 14.97
N LEU A 209 -9.54 -0.42 13.98
CA LEU A 209 -9.55 0.41 12.77
C LEU A 209 -10.01 1.84 13.08
N VAL A 210 -9.20 2.80 12.64
CA VAL A 210 -9.42 4.24 12.83
C VAL A 210 -9.79 4.90 11.50
N ALA A 211 -9.17 4.46 10.40
CA ALA A 211 -9.47 4.97 9.07
C ALA A 211 -9.71 3.84 8.06
N MET A 212 -10.77 3.98 7.26
CA MET A 212 -11.10 3.05 6.19
C MET A 212 -11.53 3.80 4.93
N SER A 213 -10.99 3.40 3.78
CA SER A 213 -11.52 3.84 2.47
C SER A 213 -12.04 2.64 1.69
N VAL A 214 -13.34 2.64 1.43
CA VAL A 214 -14.07 1.73 0.54
C VAL A 214 -14.64 2.49 -0.67
N ARG A 215 -14.06 3.66 -0.96
CA ARG A 215 -14.43 4.51 -2.09
C ARG A 215 -14.41 3.75 -3.42
N ARG A 216 -15.33 4.07 -4.35
CA ARG A 216 -15.35 3.44 -5.69
C ARG A 216 -15.43 1.92 -5.63
N ASN A 217 -16.30 1.41 -4.76
CA ASN A 217 -16.70 -0.01 -4.73
C ASN A 217 -18.11 -0.15 -5.30
N LYS A 218 -18.80 -1.23 -4.94
CA LYS A 218 -20.19 -1.53 -5.33
C LYS A 218 -21.07 -1.63 -4.09
N LEU A 219 -20.79 -0.83 -3.06
CA LEU A 219 -21.57 -0.83 -1.82
C LEU A 219 -22.99 -0.36 -2.12
N ASN A 220 -23.96 -1.13 -1.65
CA ASN A 220 -25.37 -0.81 -1.82
C ASN A 220 -25.92 -0.04 -0.60
N SER A 221 -25.46 -0.35 0.60
CA SER A 221 -25.87 0.31 1.85
C SER A 221 -24.93 -0.15 2.96
N PHE A 222 -25.09 0.43 4.14
CA PHE A 222 -24.58 -0.11 5.40
C PHE A 222 -25.55 0.25 6.51
N SER A 223 -25.65 -0.60 7.53
CA SER A 223 -26.59 -0.41 8.64
C SER A 223 -25.99 0.40 9.78
N ARG A 224 -26.85 0.80 10.73
CA ARG A 224 -26.43 1.43 11.99
C ARG A 224 -25.49 0.51 12.77
N GLU A 225 -25.83 -0.76 12.86
CA GLU A 225 -25.07 -1.78 13.60
C GLU A 225 -23.69 -1.98 12.99
N GLU A 226 -23.59 -2.04 11.66
CA GLU A 226 -22.29 -2.14 10.97
C GLU A 226 -21.42 -0.91 11.27
N PHE A 227 -22.00 0.30 11.19
CA PHE A 227 -21.27 1.54 11.46
C PHE A 227 -20.81 1.63 12.92
N GLU A 228 -21.71 1.36 13.87
CA GLU A 228 -21.42 1.42 15.31
C GLU A 228 -20.47 0.30 15.78
N SER A 229 -20.37 -0.81 15.04
CA SER A 229 -19.42 -1.89 15.36
C SER A 229 -17.94 -1.47 15.23
N PHE A 230 -17.64 -0.40 14.50
CA PHE A 230 -16.30 0.16 14.41
C PHE A 230 -16.08 1.24 15.49
N GLU A 231 -15.88 0.80 16.74
CA GLU A 231 -15.82 1.66 17.92
C GLU A 231 -14.73 2.76 17.90
N LYS A 232 -13.67 2.57 17.10
CA LYS A 232 -12.53 3.50 16.99
C LYS A 232 -12.49 4.28 15.68
N MET A 233 -13.49 4.12 14.82
CA MET A 233 -13.51 4.77 13.51
C MET A 233 -13.61 6.28 13.64
N GLU A 234 -12.66 6.98 13.05
CA GLU A 234 -12.65 8.42 12.92
C GLU A 234 -12.92 8.86 11.47
N LEU A 235 -12.48 8.05 10.49
CA LEU A 235 -12.56 8.40 9.07
C LEU A 235 -13.05 7.22 8.23
N LEU A 236 -14.24 7.37 7.61
CA LEU A 236 -14.78 6.42 6.65
C LEU A 236 -15.02 7.10 5.30
N ASP A 237 -14.16 6.80 4.33
CA ASP A 237 -14.40 7.19 2.94
C ASP A 237 -15.18 6.07 2.23
N ALA A 238 -16.50 6.25 2.11
CA ALA A 238 -17.39 5.36 1.38
C ALA A 238 -17.99 6.04 0.14
N SER A 239 -17.39 7.14 -0.31
CA SER A 239 -17.83 7.89 -1.48
C SER A 239 -17.83 7.06 -2.79
N ASP A 240 -18.54 7.55 -3.81
CA ASP A 240 -18.57 6.94 -5.14
C ASP A 240 -18.99 5.45 -5.14
N ASN A 241 -20.07 5.10 -4.44
CA ASN A 241 -20.64 3.75 -4.39
C ASN A 241 -22.06 3.69 -5.01
N ASN A 242 -22.65 2.51 -5.10
CA ASN A 242 -23.95 2.24 -5.75
C ASN A 242 -25.11 2.23 -4.74
N TYR A 243 -25.29 3.32 -3.98
CA TYR A 243 -26.23 3.30 -2.87
C TYR A 243 -27.69 3.05 -3.29
N ILE A 244 -28.30 2.05 -2.66
CA ILE A 244 -29.74 1.78 -2.67
C ILE A 244 -30.34 2.59 -1.52
N CYS A 245 -30.96 3.71 -1.86
CA CYS A 245 -31.63 4.61 -0.93
C CYS A 245 -32.99 4.03 -0.51
N SER A 246 -32.94 2.93 0.23
CA SER A 246 -34.10 2.33 0.89
C SER A 246 -34.53 3.17 2.10
N CYS A 247 -35.75 2.98 2.58
CA CYS A 247 -36.23 3.68 3.77
C CYS A 247 -35.44 3.35 5.02
N GLU A 248 -34.96 2.12 5.15
CA GLU A 248 -34.08 1.72 6.25
C GLU A 248 -32.75 2.48 6.20
N PHE A 249 -32.08 2.49 5.05
CA PHE A 249 -30.80 3.17 4.89
C PHE A 249 -30.93 4.69 5.10
N LEU A 250 -31.93 5.33 4.50
CA LEU A 250 -32.18 6.77 4.67
C LEU A 250 -32.54 7.12 6.11
N SER A 251 -33.37 6.30 6.77
CA SER A 251 -33.71 6.48 8.18
C SER A 251 -32.46 6.45 9.06
N PHE A 252 -31.57 5.48 8.83
CA PHE A 252 -30.27 5.42 9.51
C PHE A 252 -29.45 6.69 9.26
N ILE A 253 -29.23 7.07 7.99
CA ILE A 253 -28.42 8.24 7.62
C ILE A 253 -28.94 9.52 8.29
N HIS A 254 -30.26 9.74 8.32
CA HIS A 254 -30.84 10.96 8.88
C HIS A 254 -30.82 11.01 10.41
N HIS A 255 -30.83 9.86 11.08
CA HIS A 255 -30.90 9.78 12.54
C HIS A 255 -29.57 9.35 13.19
N GLN A 256 -28.51 9.13 12.42
CA GLN A 256 -27.18 8.87 12.97
C GLN A 256 -26.48 10.18 13.29
N ALA A 257 -26.47 10.54 14.57
CA ALA A 257 -25.75 11.70 15.06
C ALA A 257 -24.27 11.60 14.67
N GLY A 258 -23.77 12.66 14.03
CA GLY A 258 -22.36 12.82 13.71
C GLY A 258 -21.81 11.97 12.56
N ILE A 259 -22.66 11.24 11.82
CA ILE A 259 -22.23 10.45 10.66
C ILE A 259 -21.45 11.30 9.63
N GLY A 260 -21.86 12.55 9.42
CA GLY A 260 -21.20 13.47 8.50
C GLY A 260 -19.82 13.96 8.95
N GLN A 261 -19.42 13.77 10.22
CA GLN A 261 -18.05 14.06 10.67
C GLN A 261 -17.09 12.90 10.39
N VAL A 262 -17.61 11.68 10.36
CA VAL A 262 -16.83 10.45 10.08
C VAL A 262 -16.72 10.21 8.57
N LEU A 263 -17.80 10.50 7.81
CA LEU A 263 -17.84 10.26 6.37
C LEU A 263 -17.03 11.30 5.57
N VAL A 264 -15.99 10.84 4.89
CA VAL A 264 -15.13 11.69 4.05
C VAL A 264 -15.89 12.16 2.81
N GLY A 265 -15.94 13.48 2.57
CA GLY A 265 -16.60 14.05 1.39
C GLY A 265 -18.13 14.07 1.47
N TRP A 266 -18.69 13.88 2.68
CA TRP A 266 -20.13 14.00 2.91
C TRP A 266 -20.62 15.46 2.75
N PRO A 267 -21.80 15.70 2.15
CA PRO A 267 -22.69 14.74 1.48
C PRO A 267 -22.47 14.62 -0.04
N ASP A 268 -21.58 15.43 -0.62
CA ASP A 268 -21.54 15.66 -2.07
C ASP A 268 -21.19 14.41 -2.89
N GLN A 269 -20.40 13.50 -2.34
CA GLN A 269 -19.95 12.28 -3.03
C GLN A 269 -20.76 11.02 -2.69
N TYR A 270 -21.90 11.19 -2.01
CA TYR A 270 -22.80 10.13 -1.59
C TYR A 270 -24.12 10.29 -2.36
N VAL A 271 -24.28 9.50 -3.41
CA VAL A 271 -25.38 9.64 -4.37
C VAL A 271 -26.15 8.32 -4.48
N CYS A 272 -27.47 8.40 -4.50
CA CYS A 272 -28.34 7.25 -4.71
C CYS A 272 -28.19 6.73 -6.15
N ASP A 273 -27.93 5.43 -6.32
CA ASP A 273 -28.02 4.74 -7.60
C ASP A 273 -29.41 4.14 -7.84
N SER A 274 -30.13 3.80 -6.75
CA SER A 274 -31.50 3.31 -6.81
C SER A 274 -32.30 3.69 -5.55
N PRO A 275 -33.65 3.65 -5.56
CA PRO A 275 -34.52 3.38 -6.71
C PRO A 275 -34.50 4.50 -7.76
N LEU A 276 -35.10 4.26 -8.94
CA LEU A 276 -35.11 5.21 -10.06
C LEU A 276 -35.65 6.61 -9.70
N ALA A 277 -36.62 6.68 -8.79
CA ALA A 277 -37.25 7.94 -8.37
C ALA A 277 -36.26 8.94 -7.73
N VAL A 278 -35.19 8.44 -7.12
CA VAL A 278 -34.21 9.25 -6.38
C VAL A 278 -32.79 9.07 -6.93
N ARG A 279 -32.66 8.42 -8.08
CA ARG A 279 -31.36 8.17 -8.71
C ARG A 279 -30.66 9.50 -9.06
N GLY A 280 -29.39 9.62 -8.69
CA GLY A 280 -28.60 10.83 -8.88
C GLY A 280 -28.80 11.89 -7.78
N ALA A 281 -29.77 11.70 -6.87
CA ALA A 281 -29.93 12.57 -5.71
C ALA A 281 -28.89 12.24 -4.63
N ARG A 282 -28.49 13.26 -3.86
CA ARG A 282 -27.58 13.09 -2.72
C ARG A 282 -28.29 12.34 -1.60
N VAL A 283 -27.66 11.31 -1.04
CA VAL A 283 -28.26 10.43 -0.02
C VAL A 283 -28.88 11.24 1.12
N GLY A 284 -28.14 12.19 1.70
CA GLY A 284 -28.62 13.01 2.81
C GLY A 284 -29.69 14.05 2.49
N ALA A 285 -30.10 14.20 1.22
CA ALA A 285 -31.17 15.10 0.80
C ALA A 285 -32.49 14.35 0.50
N VAL A 286 -32.43 13.03 0.34
CA VAL A 286 -33.59 12.23 -0.10
C VAL A 286 -34.52 11.93 1.06
N HIS A 287 -35.78 12.34 0.93
CA HIS A 287 -36.84 12.01 1.87
C HIS A 287 -37.95 11.23 1.15
N LEU A 288 -38.10 9.96 1.51
CA LEU A 288 -39.17 9.12 0.98
C LEU A 288 -40.44 9.25 1.85
N SER A 289 -41.60 9.26 1.20
CA SER A 289 -42.89 9.26 1.87
C SER A 289 -43.21 7.90 2.51
N LEU A 290 -44.12 7.89 3.48
CA LEU A 290 -44.62 6.65 4.09
C LEU A 290 -45.16 5.66 3.06
N MET A 291 -45.83 6.15 2.00
CA MET A 291 -46.35 5.29 0.94
C MET A 291 -45.24 4.67 0.07
N GLU A 292 -44.11 5.34 -0.10
CA GLU A 292 -42.93 4.79 -0.78
C GLU A 292 -42.18 3.79 0.10
N CYS A 293 -42.29 3.91 1.43
CA CYS A 293 -41.67 2.98 2.38
C CYS A 293 -42.48 1.72 2.70
N HIS A 294 -43.78 1.69 2.36
CA HIS A 294 -44.70 0.60 2.67
C HIS A 294 -45.27 -0.12 1.44
N ARG A 295 -44.66 0.06 0.26
CA ARG A 295 -44.93 -0.71 -0.96
C ARG A 295 -43.98 -1.89 -1.10
#